data_AF-A0A7S1F5D5-F1
#
_entry.id   AF-A0A7S1F5D5-F1
#
_cell.length_a   1.000
_cell.length_b   1.000
_cell.length_c   1.000
_cell.angle_alpha   90.00
_cell.angle_beta   90.00
_cell.angle_gamma   90.00
#
_symmetry.space_group_name_H-M   'P 1'
#
loop_
_entity.id
_entity.type
_entity.pdbx_description
1 polymer ?
#
loop_
_entity_poly.entity_id
_entity_poly.type
_entity_poly.pdbx_seq_one_letter_code
_entity_poly.pdbx_strand_id
1 'polypeptide(L)'
;SDCAGRSVGLRMHEESRTLPTPAHRGNQDGHSEGPHVDADGWRAARDPEDMVLLHMYDLTYLTKLSRLPLFHVGVEVFNRERFFGVWGVQSCRPGHYSQYMHREAVPLGRTRLTPGEVYCLVAKLKK
;
A
#
# COMPACT_ATOMS: atom_id res chain seq x y z
N SER A 1 14.35 20.81 -9.39
CA SER A 1 13.37 21.35 -8.44
C SER A 1 13.40 20.48 -7.20
N ASP A 2 14.19 20.89 -6.22
CA ASP A 2 14.39 20.18 -4.96
C ASP A 2 13.10 20.16 -4.13
N CYS A 3 12.72 18.99 -3.64
CA CYS A 3 11.64 18.80 -2.68
C CYS A 3 12.24 18.36 -1.34
N ALA A 4 12.60 19.31 -0.50
CA ALA A 4 13.08 19.06 0.86
C ALA A 4 12.20 19.83 1.87
N GLY A 5 11.55 19.12 2.79
CA GLY A 5 10.60 19.71 3.75
C GLY A 5 10.30 18.84 4.98
N ARG A 6 11.29 18.80 5.89
CA ARG A 6 11.27 18.66 7.38
C ARG A 6 10.03 18.10 8.10
N SER A 7 10.23 16.99 8.82
CA SER A 7 9.38 16.42 9.87
C SER A 7 9.72 16.99 11.26
N VAL A 8 8.71 17.39 12.04
CA VAL A 8 8.82 17.83 13.44
C VAL A 8 8.36 16.70 14.35
N GLY A 9 9.22 16.30 15.30
CA GLY A 9 8.96 15.24 16.26
C GLY A 9 8.15 15.71 17.48
N LEU A 10 7.37 14.80 18.04
CA LEU A 10 6.75 14.93 19.37
C LEU A 10 7.04 13.65 20.17
N ARG A 11 7.77 13.83 21.27
CA ARG A 11 7.98 12.84 22.34
C ARG A 11 6.80 12.87 23.29
N MET A 12 6.36 11.70 23.76
CA MET A 12 5.57 11.53 24.99
C MET A 12 6.20 10.35 25.75
N HIS A 13 6.41 10.54 27.05
CA HIS A 13 7.07 9.64 28.00
C HIS A 13 6.03 9.00 28.94
N GLU A 14 6.35 7.79 29.44
CA GLU A 14 5.95 7.16 30.73
C GLU A 14 4.46 6.76 30.95
N GLU A 15 4.06 5.68 31.66
CA GLU A 15 4.74 4.70 32.53
C GLU A 15 3.83 3.46 32.79
N SER A 16 4.50 2.32 33.07
CA SER A 16 4.21 1.22 34.04
C SER A 16 2.86 0.45 34.10
N ARG A 17 2.97 -0.89 33.92
CA ARG A 17 2.40 -1.96 34.80
C ARG A 17 3.03 -3.32 34.48
N THR A 18 3.56 -3.98 35.51
CA THR A 18 4.37 -5.22 35.49
C THR A 18 3.60 -6.44 36.03
N LEU A 19 4.16 -7.63 35.67
CA LEU A 19 4.07 -8.99 36.25
C LEU A 19 3.10 -9.99 35.60
N PRO A 20 3.36 -11.32 35.66
CA PRO A 20 4.64 -12.06 35.77
C PRO A 20 4.84 -13.17 34.71
N THR A 21 6.07 -13.70 34.65
CA THR A 21 6.55 -14.86 33.88
C THR A 21 6.07 -16.20 34.43
N PRO A 22 6.06 -17.25 33.58
CA PRO A 22 6.72 -18.49 33.96
C PRO A 22 7.70 -18.99 32.89
N ALA A 23 8.87 -19.39 33.35
CA ALA A 23 9.87 -20.10 32.55
C ALA A 23 9.62 -21.61 32.62
N HIS A 24 9.71 -22.33 31.50
CA HIS A 24 10.60 -23.50 31.36
C HIS A 24 10.57 -24.10 29.93
N ARG A 25 11.71 -23.95 29.24
CA ARG A 25 12.53 -24.99 28.59
C ARG A 25 11.85 -26.12 27.79
N GLY A 26 12.11 -26.14 26.48
CA GLY A 26 11.99 -27.32 25.61
C GLY A 26 12.64 -27.03 24.26
N ASN A 27 13.66 -27.80 23.90
CA ASN A 27 14.66 -27.53 22.88
C ASN A 27 14.44 -28.43 21.66
N GLN A 28 14.57 -27.83 20.46
CA GLN A 28 14.88 -28.41 19.14
C GLN A 28 13.98 -29.51 18.58
N ASP A 29 13.40 -29.25 17.40
CA ASP A 29 13.62 -30.08 16.21
C ASP A 29 13.44 -29.21 14.96
N GLY A 30 14.49 -29.19 14.13
CA GLY A 30 14.48 -28.47 12.87
C GLY A 30 13.65 -29.20 11.82
N HIS A 31 12.75 -28.46 11.19
CA HIS A 31 12.37 -28.64 9.79
C HIS A 31 12.27 -27.25 9.18
N SER A 32 13.17 -26.97 8.23
CA SER A 32 13.15 -25.77 7.41
C SER A 32 11.98 -25.86 6.45
N GLU A 33 10.76 -25.65 6.94
CA GLU A 33 9.64 -25.35 6.07
C GLU A 33 9.85 -23.94 5.54
N GLY A 34 10.24 -23.84 4.27
CA GLY A 34 10.25 -22.57 3.54
C GLY A 34 8.87 -21.91 3.66
N PRO A 35 8.78 -20.56 3.64
CA PRO A 35 7.53 -19.87 3.88
C PRO A 35 6.46 -20.37 2.90
N HIS A 36 5.47 -21.07 3.46
CA HIS A 36 4.27 -21.50 2.77
C HIS A 36 3.54 -20.23 2.32
N VAL A 37 3.58 -19.97 1.02
CA VAL A 37 2.91 -18.83 0.39
C VAL A 37 1.43 -19.17 0.26
N ASP A 38 0.68 -18.95 1.34
CA ASP A 38 -0.77 -18.99 1.28
C ASP A 38 -1.28 -17.89 0.33
N ALA A 39 -2.34 -18.18 -0.43
CA ALA A 39 -2.93 -17.28 -1.43
C ALA A 39 -3.40 -15.92 -0.84
N ASP A 40 -3.52 -15.82 0.48
CA ASP A 40 -3.93 -14.64 1.24
C ASP A 40 -2.77 -13.98 2.05
N GLY A 41 -1.54 -14.48 1.89
CA GLY A 41 -0.39 -14.31 2.80
C GLY A 41 0.29 -12.94 2.85
N TRP A 42 -0.26 -11.89 2.23
CA TRP A 42 0.36 -10.56 2.24
C TRP A 42 -0.01 -9.70 3.45
N ARG A 43 -1.09 -10.03 4.19
CA ARG A 43 -1.54 -9.24 5.36
C ARG A 43 -0.63 -9.37 6.59
N ALA A 44 0.32 -10.30 6.59
CA ALA A 44 1.21 -10.56 7.74
C ALA A 44 2.66 -10.06 7.56
N ALA A 45 3.01 -9.49 6.41
CA ALA A 45 4.38 -9.08 6.12
C ALA A 45 4.69 -7.65 6.62
N ARG A 46 5.65 -7.58 7.55
CA ARG A 46 6.29 -6.41 8.15
C ARG A 46 6.38 -5.15 7.27
N ASP A 47 5.95 -4.05 7.89
CA ASP A 47 5.91 -2.64 7.47
C ASP A 47 5.39 -2.36 6.04
N PRO A 48 4.10 -1.96 5.89
CA PRO A 48 3.44 -1.78 4.60
C PRO A 48 3.83 -0.48 3.87
N GLU A 49 4.69 0.35 4.43
CA GLU A 49 4.91 1.71 3.90
C GLU A 49 5.45 1.73 2.46
N ASP A 50 6.35 0.81 2.11
CA ASP A 50 6.98 0.73 0.78
C ASP A 50 6.27 -0.23 -0.20
N MET A 51 5.16 -0.84 0.21
CA MET A 51 4.36 -1.72 -0.64
C MET A 51 3.63 -0.90 -1.70
N VAL A 52 3.63 -1.42 -2.93
CA VAL A 52 2.91 -0.85 -4.07
C VAL A 52 1.70 -1.71 -4.36
N LEU A 53 0.51 -1.12 -4.30
CA LEU A 53 -0.76 -1.79 -4.60
C LEU A 53 -1.38 -1.21 -5.88
N LEU A 54 -2.01 -2.07 -6.67
CA LEU A 54 -2.83 -1.71 -7.81
C LEU A 54 -4.30 -1.83 -7.44
N HIS A 55 -4.98 -0.71 -7.28
CA HIS A 55 -6.44 -0.69 -7.12
C HIS A 55 -7.10 -0.85 -8.48
N MET A 56 -8.09 -1.74 -8.55
CA MET A 56 -8.93 -1.95 -9.72
C MET A 56 -10.36 -1.51 -9.41
N TYR A 57 -10.98 -0.80 -10.34
CA TYR A 57 -12.37 -0.36 -10.25
C TYR A 57 -13.14 -0.70 -11.51
N ASP A 58 -14.38 -1.15 -11.36
CA ASP A 58 -15.26 -1.49 -12.49
C ASP A 58 -15.85 -0.22 -13.13
N LEU A 59 -15.66 -0.03 -14.45
CA LEU A 59 -16.38 1.02 -15.20
C LEU A 59 -17.79 0.54 -15.54
N THR A 60 -18.62 0.40 -14.52
CA THR A 60 -19.90 -0.34 -14.52
C THR A 60 -20.82 -0.05 -15.71
N TYR A 61 -20.78 1.15 -16.28
CA TYR A 61 -21.55 1.50 -17.48
C TYR A 61 -20.92 0.99 -18.79
N LEU A 62 -19.63 1.22 -19.01
CA LEU A 62 -18.95 0.85 -20.26
C LEU A 62 -18.66 -0.65 -20.34
N THR A 63 -18.32 -1.27 -19.22
CA THR A 63 -18.05 -2.72 -19.14
C THR A 63 -19.31 -3.52 -19.52
N LYS A 64 -20.49 -3.07 -19.07
CA LYS A 64 -21.78 -3.71 -19.39
C LYS A 64 -22.18 -3.57 -20.85
N LEU A 65 -21.93 -2.40 -21.46
CA LEU A 65 -22.32 -2.14 -22.85
C LEU A 65 -21.37 -2.81 -23.85
N SER A 66 -20.07 -2.85 -23.55
CA SER A 66 -19.03 -3.36 -24.46
C SER A 66 -18.79 -4.87 -24.33
N ARG A 67 -19.20 -5.50 -23.23
CA ARG A 67 -18.77 -6.86 -22.82
C ARG A 67 -17.24 -7.02 -22.72
N LEU A 68 -16.50 -5.91 -22.67
CA LEU A 68 -15.05 -5.90 -22.49
C LEU A 68 -14.71 -5.61 -21.02
N PRO A 69 -13.68 -6.25 -20.46
CA PRO A 69 -13.24 -6.01 -19.09
C PRO A 69 -12.45 -4.69 -18.99
N LEU A 70 -13.18 -3.57 -19.00
CA LEU A 70 -12.63 -2.23 -18.82
C LEU A 70 -12.59 -1.87 -17.33
N PHE A 71 -11.40 -1.53 -16.85
CA PHE A 71 -11.15 -1.14 -15.47
C PHE A 71 -10.46 0.22 -15.39
N HIS A 72 -10.78 0.96 -14.33
CA HIS A 72 -10.00 2.11 -13.92
C HIS A 72 -9.00 1.61 -12.90
N VAL A 73 -7.77 2.08 -12.98
CA VAL A 73 -6.70 1.63 -12.11
C VAL A 73 -6.01 2.78 -11.42
N GLY A 74 -5.66 2.56 -10.16
CA GLY A 74 -4.89 3.48 -9.34
C GLY A 74 -3.71 2.78 -8.68
N VAL A 75 -2.56 3.44 -8.63
CA VAL A 75 -1.36 2.94 -7.95
C VAL A 75 -1.29 3.56 -6.57
N GLU A 76 -1.37 2.74 -5.53
CA GLU A 76 -1.10 3.13 -4.16
C GLU A 76 0.36 2.86 -3.81
N VAL A 77 0.99 3.85 -3.19
CA VAL A 77 2.30 3.73 -2.52
C VAL A 77 2.38 4.79 -1.43
N PHE A 78 2.95 4.44 -0.27
CA PHE A 78 2.98 5.30 0.92
C PHE A 78 1.58 5.81 1.31
N ASN A 79 0.59 4.90 1.37
CA ASN A 79 -0.81 5.18 1.76
C ASN A 79 -1.49 6.29 0.93
N ARG A 80 -1.06 6.45 -0.33
CA ARG A 80 -1.62 7.44 -1.25
C ARG A 80 -1.80 6.83 -2.64
N GLU A 81 -3.04 6.75 -3.07
CA GLU A 81 -3.41 6.29 -4.40
C GLU A 81 -3.30 7.41 -5.43
N ARG A 82 -2.77 7.08 -6.60
CA ARG A 82 -2.54 7.98 -7.73
C ARG A 82 -3.05 7.33 -9.00
N PHE A 83 -3.77 8.09 -9.81
CA PHE A 83 -4.38 7.62 -11.04
C PHE A 83 -4.38 8.73 -12.09
N PHE A 84 -4.50 8.35 -13.37
CA PHE A 84 -4.69 9.31 -14.45
C PHE A 84 -6.18 9.55 -14.68
N GLY A 85 -6.57 10.83 -14.68
CA GLY A 85 -7.92 11.25 -15.07
C GLY A 85 -7.86 12.39 -16.07
N VAL A 86 -9.01 13.02 -16.31
CA VAL A 86 -9.17 14.10 -17.32
C VAL A 86 -8.19 15.26 -17.11
N TRP A 87 -7.80 15.53 -15.86
CA TRP A 87 -6.90 16.62 -15.48
C TRP A 87 -5.45 16.15 -15.21
N GLY A 88 -5.05 15.01 -15.76
CA GLY A 88 -3.73 14.41 -15.53
C GLY A 88 -3.69 13.58 -14.25
N VAL A 89 -2.52 13.54 -13.60
CA VAL A 89 -2.29 12.72 -12.40
C VAL A 89 -3.01 13.31 -11.19
N GLN A 90 -3.96 12.55 -10.67
CA GLN A 90 -4.74 12.89 -9.48
C GLN A 90 -4.38 11.97 -8.32
N SER A 91 -4.88 12.27 -7.12
CA SER A 91 -4.61 11.44 -5.95
C SER A 91 -5.78 11.44 -4.98
N CYS A 92 -6.07 10.29 -4.39
CA CYS A 92 -7.16 10.08 -3.43
C CYS A 92 -6.67 9.25 -2.23
N ARG A 93 -7.59 8.95 -1.31
CA ARG A 93 -7.37 7.90 -0.30
C ARG A 93 -7.43 6.53 -1.00
N PRO A 94 -6.63 5.54 -0.56
CA PRO A 94 -6.65 4.18 -1.11
C PRO A 94 -8.04 3.56 -1.21
N GLY A 95 -8.42 3.05 -2.38
CA GLY A 95 -9.73 2.42 -2.62
C GLY A 95 -10.91 3.39 -2.61
N HIS A 96 -10.69 4.70 -2.55
CA HIS A 96 -11.75 5.71 -2.44
C HIS A 96 -11.94 6.54 -3.71
N TYR A 97 -11.61 6.01 -4.89
CA TYR A 97 -12.01 6.70 -6.12
C TYR A 97 -13.53 6.64 -6.30
N SER A 98 -14.20 7.74 -5.94
CA SER A 98 -15.66 7.79 -5.76
C SER A 98 -16.50 7.61 -7.02
N GLN A 99 -15.88 7.65 -8.21
CA GLN A 99 -16.60 7.55 -9.48
C GLN A 99 -16.94 6.11 -9.88
N TYR A 100 -16.20 5.12 -9.35
CA TYR A 100 -16.34 3.72 -9.74
C TYR A 100 -16.35 2.80 -8.52
N MET A 101 -16.89 1.59 -8.69
CA MET A 101 -16.92 0.59 -7.63
C MET A 101 -15.54 -0.03 -7.48
N HIS A 102 -14.93 0.08 -6.29
CA HIS A 102 -13.67 -0.59 -5.97
C HIS A 102 -13.91 -2.10 -5.99
N ARG A 103 -13.06 -2.81 -6.74
CA ARG A 103 -13.15 -4.26 -6.92
C ARG A 103 -12.16 -4.97 -6.03
N GLU A 104 -10.88 -4.65 -6.19
CA GLU A 104 -9.79 -5.29 -5.44
C GLU A 104 -8.53 -4.42 -5.44
N ALA A 105 -7.58 -4.78 -4.58
CA ALA A 105 -6.25 -4.20 -4.54
C ALA A 105 -5.23 -5.33 -4.69
N VAL A 106 -4.41 -5.29 -5.75
CA VAL A 106 -3.45 -6.33 -6.09
C VAL A 106 -2.03 -5.86 -5.75
N PRO A 107 -1.26 -6.60 -4.94
CA PRO A 107 0.12 -6.23 -4.66
C PRO A 107 0.99 -6.34 -5.92
N LEU A 108 1.69 -5.26 -6.26
CA LEU A 108 2.66 -5.22 -7.37
C LEU A 108 4.10 -5.50 -6.91
N GLY A 109 4.39 -5.24 -5.63
CA GLY A 109 5.72 -5.43 -5.05
C GLY A 109 6.08 -4.32 -4.07
N ARG A 110 7.38 -4.10 -3.90
CA ARG A 110 7.94 -3.04 -3.04
C ARG A 110 8.73 -2.05 -3.88
N THR A 111 8.67 -0.77 -3.53
CA THR A 111 9.51 0.25 -4.15
C THR A 111 10.76 0.52 -3.33
N ARG A 112 11.87 0.84 -4.00
CA ARG A 112 13.08 1.36 -3.34
C ARG A 112 13.08 2.89 -3.26
N LEU A 113 12.09 3.55 -3.88
CA LEU A 113 11.96 5.00 -3.86
C LEU A 113 11.42 5.44 -2.50
N THR A 114 12.03 6.48 -1.96
CA THR A 114 11.50 7.20 -0.80
C THR A 114 10.20 7.96 -1.15
N PRO A 115 9.41 8.36 -0.14
CA PRO A 115 8.22 9.20 -0.38
C PRO A 115 8.52 10.48 -1.17
N GLY A 116 9.68 11.11 -0.93
CA GLY A 116 10.13 12.31 -1.63
C GLY A 116 10.45 12.04 -3.11
N GLU A 117 11.09 10.92 -3.41
CA GLU A 117 11.37 10.51 -4.79
C GLU A 117 10.10 10.17 -5.57
N VAL A 118 9.13 9.49 -4.92
CA VAL A 118 7.81 9.26 -5.50
C VAL A 118 7.09 10.58 -5.78
N TYR A 119 7.13 11.54 -4.85
CA TYR A 119 6.56 12.86 -5.06
C TYR A 119 7.19 13.57 -6.27
N CYS A 120 8.52 13.57 -6.36
CA CYS A 120 9.25 14.14 -7.49
C CYS A 120 8.90 13.45 -8.81
N LEU A 121 8.77 12.12 -8.83
CA LEU A 121 8.38 11.36 -10.00
C LEU A 121 6.98 11.76 -10.48
N VAL A 122 6.02 11.81 -9.55
CA VAL A 122 4.63 12.20 -9.84
C VAL A 122 4.55 13.64 -10.33
N ALA A 123 5.32 14.55 -9.76
CA ALA A 123 5.39 15.93 -10.23
C ALA A 123 5.91 16.03 -11.67
N LYS A 124 6.84 15.17 -12.08
CA LYS A 124 7.32 15.11 -13.48
C LYS A 124 6.27 14.62 -14.46
N LEU A 125 5.31 13.80 -14.00
CA LEU A 125 4.22 13.24 -14.81
C LEU A 125 3.01 14.18 -14.97
N LYS A 126 2.97 15.29 -14.22
CA LYS A 126 1.91 16.31 -14.29
C LYS A 126 2.13 17.37 -15.38
N LYS A 127 2.94 17.06 -16.39
CA LYS A 127 3.30 17.99 -17.47
C LYS A 127 2.36 17.87 -18.65
#